data_AF-A0A961KRJ8-F1
#
_entry.id   AF-A0A961KRJ8-F1
#
_cell.length_a   1.000
_cell.length_b   1.000
_cell.length_c   1.000
_cell.angle_alpha   90.00
_cell.angle_beta   90.00
_cell.angle_gamma   90.00
#
_symmetry.space_group_name_H-M   'P 1'
#
loop_
_entity.id
_entity.type
_entity.pdbx_description
1 polymer ?
#
loop_
_entity_poly.entity_id
_entity_poly.type
_entity_poly.pdbx_seq_one_letter_code
_entity_poly.pdbx_strand_id
1 'polypeptide(L)' 'TDDGIAALARIAAEVNQSVENIGARRLYTILERVFEELSFTAPDRAGDAVSVDAAFVEKHLGDLARSADLSRYVL' A
#
# COMPACT_ATOMS: atom_id res chain seq x y z
N THR A 1 12.14 -4.22 1.82
CA THR A 1 13.04 -4.09 2.98
C THR A 1 12.20 -4.07 4.26
N ASP A 2 12.81 -4.22 5.44
CA ASP A 2 12.06 -4.31 6.70
C ASP A 2 11.24 -3.03 7.00
N ASP A 3 11.76 -1.87 6.62
CA ASP A 3 11.05 -0.58 6.72
C ASP A 3 9.85 -0.49 5.77
N GLY A 4 9.92 -1.10 4.58
CA GLY A 4 8.77 -1.25 3.68
C GLY A 4 7.66 -2.11 4.29
N ILE A 5 8.02 -3.24 4.92
CA ILE A 5 7.06 -4.10 5.63
C ILE A 5 6.42 -3.33 6.79
N ALA A 6 7.21 -2.61 7.57
CA ALA A 6 6.71 -1.80 8.68
C ALA A 6 5.77 -0.68 8.21
N ALA A 7 6.05 -0.05 7.07
CA ALA A 7 5.18 0.98 6.48
C ALA A 7 3.82 0.41 6.06
N LEU A 8 3.80 -0.74 5.39
CA LEU A 8 2.55 -1.42 5.01
C LEU A 8 1.69 -1.76 6.23
N ALA A 9 2.32 -2.32 7.27
CA ALA A 9 1.64 -2.68 8.51
C ALA A 9 1.08 -1.44 9.24
N ARG A 10 1.85 -0.34 9.27
CA ARG A 10 1.41 0.93 9.86
C ARG A 10 0.17 1.47 9.15
N ILE A 11 0.20 1.57 7.82
CA ILE A 11 -0.93 2.11 7.05
C ILE A 11 -2.17 1.21 7.21
N ALA A 12 -2.01 -0.11 7.24
CA ALA A 12 -3.11 -1.04 7.52
C ALA A 12 -3.74 -0.81 8.90
N ALA A 13 -2.92 -0.55 9.92
CA ALA A 13 -3.41 -0.24 11.25
C ALA A 13 -4.15 1.12 11.29
N GLU A 14 -3.60 2.15 10.65
CA GLU A 14 -4.19 3.50 10.59
C GLU A 14 -5.55 3.50 9.88
N VAL A 15 -5.68 2.80 8.75
CA VAL A 15 -6.95 2.68 8.01
C VAL A 15 -7.97 1.87 8.82
N ASN A 16 -7.55 0.78 9.48
CA ASN A 16 -8.42 0.02 10.37
C ASN A 16 -8.94 0.86 11.56
N GLN A 17 -8.15 1.82 12.04
CA GLN A 17 -8.58 2.76 13.10
C GLN A 17 -9.52 3.86 12.57
N SER A 18 -9.32 4.31 11.33
CA SER A 18 -10.02 5.48 10.77
C SER A 18 -11.33 5.14 10.05
N VAL A 19 -11.49 3.90 9.57
CA VAL A 19 -12.64 3.47 8.77
C VAL A 19 -13.43 2.37 9.47
N GLU A 20 -13.05 1.11 9.23
CA GLU A 20 -13.65 -0.09 9.79
C GLU A 20 -12.51 -1.06 10.10
N ASN A 21 -12.53 -1.72 11.25
CA ASN A 21 -11.47 -2.66 11.56
C ASN A 21 -11.80 -4.05 10.99
N ILE A 22 -11.19 -4.39 9.85
CA ILE A 22 -11.30 -5.73 9.23
C ILE A 22 -10.09 -6.62 9.53
N GLY A 23 -9.22 -6.17 10.44
CA GLY A 23 -8.00 -6.85 10.84
C GLY A 23 -7.00 -7.01 9.69
N ALA A 24 -6.32 -8.15 9.65
CA ALA A 24 -5.27 -8.44 8.67
C ALA A 24 -5.77 -8.48 7.21
N ARG A 25 -7.09 -8.62 6.97
CA ARG A 25 -7.66 -8.59 5.61
C ARG A 25 -7.36 -7.27 4.88
N ARG A 26 -7.19 -6.18 5.62
CA ARG A 26 -6.80 -4.86 5.12
C ARG A 26 -5.50 -4.88 4.32
N LEU A 27 -4.59 -5.82 4.61
CA LEU A 27 -3.33 -5.92 3.90
C LEU A 27 -3.52 -6.29 2.42
N TYR A 28 -4.60 -7.01 2.05
CA TYR A 28 -4.85 -7.38 0.65
C TYR A 28 -5.05 -6.15 -0.23
N THR A 29 -5.98 -5.27 0.14
CA THR A 29 -6.30 -4.06 -0.62
C THR A 29 -5.12 -3.08 -0.65
N ILE A 30 -4.41 -2.95 0.48
CA ILE A 30 -3.22 -2.11 0.58
C ILE A 30 -2.10 -2.61 -0.34
N LEU A 31 -1.84 -3.93 -0.36
CA LEU A 31 -0.82 -4.51 -1.23
C LEU A 31 -1.19 -4.33 -2.71
N GLU A 32 -2.44 -4.61 -3.10
CA GLU A 32 -2.90 -4.40 -4.47
C GLU A 32 -2.65 -2.95 -4.91
N ARG A 33 -3.00 -1.98 -4.07
CA ARG A 33 -2.84 -0.57 -4.42
C ARG A 33 -1.37 -0.14 -4.51
N VAL A 34 -0.50 -0.63 -3.62
CA VAL A 34 0.95 -0.33 -3.67
C VAL A 34 1.58 -0.88 -4.94
N PHE A 35 1.14 -2.06 -5.38
CA PHE A 35 1.75 -2.77 -6.50
C PHE A 35 1.03 -2.58 -7.83
N GLU A 36 -0.04 -1.79 -7.90
CA GLU A 36 -0.85 -1.61 -9.11
C GLU A 36 -0.02 -1.12 -10.30
N GLU A 37 0.68 0.01 -10.16
CA GLU A 37 1.51 0.59 -11.23
C GLU A 37 2.69 -0.32 -11.59
N LEU A 38 3.30 -0.94 -10.58
CA LEU A 38 4.40 -1.88 -10.79
C LEU A 38 3.92 -3.11 -11.57
N SER A 39 2.75 -3.65 -11.24
CA SER A 39 2.18 -4.83 -11.91
C SER A 39 1.77 -4.52 -13.34
N PHE A 40 1.27 -3.30 -13.60
CA PHE A 40 0.94 -2.84 -14.94
C PHE A 40 2.18 -2.70 -15.83
N THR A 41 3.26 -2.13 -15.30
CA THR A 41 4.50 -1.86 -16.05
C THR A 41 5.50 -3.02 -16.04
N ALA A 42 5.30 -4.03 -15.19
CA ALA A 42 6.21 -5.17 -15.03
C ALA A 42 6.58 -5.91 -16.33
N PRO A 43 5.65 -6.16 -17.28
CA PRO A 43 5.99 -6.85 -18.53
C PRO A 43 7.07 -6.13 -19.36
N ASP A 44 7.12 -4.80 -19.29
CA ASP A 44 8.09 -3.96 -20.02
C ASP A 44 9.42 -3.79 -19.27
N ARG A 45 9.53 -4.34 -18.05
CA ARG A 45 10.64 -4.12 -17.11
C ARG A 45 11.40 -5.43 -16.83
N ALA A 46 11.44 -6.32 -17.81
CA ALA A 46 12.12 -7.60 -17.67
C ALA A 46 13.60 -7.43 -17.29
N GLY A 47 14.01 -8.04 -16.18
CA GLY A 47 15.38 -7.96 -15.65
C GLY A 47 15.62 -6.86 -14.62
N ASP A 48 14.64 -5.98 -14.37
CA ASP A 48 14.73 -4.98 -13.31
C ASP A 48 14.61 -5.62 -11.93
N ALA A 49 15.40 -5.12 -10.98
CA ALA A 49 15.23 -5.39 -9.56
C ALA A 49 14.58 -4.18 -8.87
N VAL A 50 13.41 -4.37 -8.28
CA VAL A 50 12.68 -3.31 -7.57
C VAL A 50 12.80 -3.53 -6.07
N SER A 51 13.40 -2.57 -5.38
CA SER A 51 13.42 -2.54 -3.91
C SER A 51 12.17 -1.83 -3.39
N VAL A 52 11.43 -2.50 -2.52
CA VAL A 52 10.24 -1.95 -1.86
C VAL A 52 10.63 -1.52 -0.45
N ASP A 53 10.86 -0.22 -0.28
CA ASP A 53 11.20 0.43 0.99
C ASP A 53 10.05 1.31 1.50
N ALA A 54 10.24 1.95 2.66
CA ALA A 54 9.21 2.82 3.22
C ALA A 54 8.84 3.98 2.28
N ALA A 55 9.81 4.54 1.54
CA ALA A 55 9.57 5.62 0.60
C ALA A 55 8.74 5.16 -0.60
N PHE A 56 8.98 3.94 -1.10
CA PHE A 56 8.15 3.32 -2.13
C PHE A 56 6.71 3.18 -1.64
N VAL A 57 6.49 2.65 -0.44
CA VAL A 57 5.14 2.46 0.11
C VAL A 57 4.41 3.80 0.29
N GLU A 58 5.06 4.80 0.90
CA GLU A 58 4.50 6.14 1.11
C GLU A 58 4.18 6.86 -0.20
N LYS A 59 4.99 6.70 -1.25
CA LYS A 59 4.71 7.29 -2.55
C LYS A 59 3.40 6.79 -3.16
N HIS A 60 3.08 5.50 -3.00
CA HIS A 60 1.92 4.89 -3.66
C HIS A 60 0.64 4.95 -2.79
N LEU A 61 0.76 5.10 -1.47
CA LEU A 61 -0.37 5.14 -0.54
C LEU A 61 -0.59 6.48 0.17
N GLY A 62 0.43 7.35 0.23
CA GLY A 62 0.45 8.51 1.11
C GLY A 62 -0.70 9.49 0.90
N ASP A 63 -1.15 9.66 -0.35
CA ASP A 63 -2.28 10.54 -0.67
C ASP A 63 -3.65 9.88 -0.42
N LEU A 64 -3.73 8.55 -0.53
CA LEU A 64 -4.97 7.79 -0.32
C LEU A 64 -5.28 7.61 1.16
N ALA A 65 -4.27 7.29 1.97
CA ALA A 65 -4.42 7.09 3.42
C ALA A 65 -4.81 8.39 4.15
N ARG A 66 -4.46 9.56 3.60
CA ARG A 66 -4.79 10.87 4.19
C ARG A 66 -6.24 11.31 3.95
N SER A 67 -6.95 10.67 3.01
CA SER A 67 -8.36 10.95 2.75
C SER A 67 -9.23 9.84 3.33
N ALA A 68 -9.92 10.12 4.43
CA ALA A 68 -10.81 9.17 5.10
C ALA A 68 -11.95 8.68 4.18
N ASP A 69 -12.44 9.54 3.29
CA ASP A 69 -13.47 9.19 2.31
C ASP A 69 -12.92 8.28 1.22
N LEU A 70 -11.74 8.56 0.65
CA LEU A 70 -11.14 7.64 -0.34
C LEU A 70 -10.75 6.31 0.29
N SER A 71 -10.22 6.33 1.51
CA SER A 71 -9.86 5.11 2.24
C SER A 71 -11.07 4.22 2.49
N ARG A 72 -12.28 4.78 2.64
CA ARG A 72 -13.52 4.00 2.83
C ARG A 72 -13.97 3.27 1.56
N TYR A 73 -13.71 3.83 0.38
CA TYR A 73 -14.19 3.27 -0.88
C TYR A 73 -13.15 2.46 -1.64
N VAL A 74 -11.86 2.71 -1.39
CA VAL A 74 -10.75 2.18 -2.21
C VAL A 74 -9.77 1.31 -1.39
N LEU A 75 -9.78 1.40 -0.05
CA LEU A 75 -8.83 0.69 0.83
C LEU A 75 -9.52 -0.18 1.88
#